data_AF-A0A926LNM8-F1
#
_entry.id   AF-A0A926LNM8-F1
#
_cell.length_a   1.000
_cell.length_b   1.000
_cell.length_c   1.000
_cell.angle_alpha   90.00
_cell.angle_beta   90.00
_cell.angle_gamma   90.00
#
_symmetry.space_group_name_H-M   'P 1'
#
loop_
_entity.id
_entity.type
_entity.pdbx_description
1 polymer ?
#
loop_
_entity_poly.entity_id
_entity_poly.type
_entity_poly.pdbx_seq_one_letter_code
_entity_poly.pdbx_strand_id
1 'polypeptide(L)' 'IYTSGSTGRPKGAVLTHRNVVRLLETCHADMAYTADDVWSMMHSYAFDFSVFEMWGALAFGGRVVVVPKHIA' A
#
# COMPACT_ATOMS: atom_id res chain seq x y z
N ILE A 1 -2.52 4.15 10.40
CA ILE A 1 -3.66 4.66 9.59
C ILE A 1 -4.79 5.03 10.55
N TYR A 2 -5.45 6.16 10.34
CA TYR A 2 -6.63 6.55 11.14
C TYR A 2 -7.90 6.38 10.31
N THR A 3 -8.96 5.88 10.93
CA THR A 3 -10.28 5.72 10.31
C THR A 3 -11.33 6.54 11.06
N SER A 4 -12.46 6.80 10.39
CA SER A 4 -13.61 7.46 11.03
C SER A 4 -14.09 6.60 12.21
N GLY A 5 -14.21 7.23 13.37
CA GLY A 5 -14.77 6.58 14.54
C GLY A 5 -16.27 6.82 14.62
N SER A 6 -17.05 5.77 14.87
CA SER A 6 -18.49 5.86 15.15
C SER A 6 -18.85 6.76 16.34
N THR A 7 -17.87 7.10 17.19
CA THR A 7 -18.02 7.97 18.37
C THR A 7 -17.57 9.42 18.12
N GLY A 8 -17.30 9.79 16.86
CA GLY A 8 -16.80 11.11 16.46
C GLY A 8 -15.30 11.32 16.69
N ARG A 9 -14.60 10.39 17.33
CA ARG A 9 -13.14 10.41 17.51
C ARG A 9 -12.47 9.39 16.60
N PRO A 10 -11.49 9.79 15.74
CA PRO A 10 -10.79 8.85 14.87
C PRO A 10 -10.12 7.71 15.64
N LYS A 11 -10.09 6.52 15.04
CA LYS A 11 -9.47 5.32 15.62
C LYS A 11 -8.20 4.97 14.85
N GLY A 12 -7.12 4.71 15.57
CA GLY A 12 -5.86 4.26 14.97
C GLY A 12 -5.89 2.76 14.69
N ALA A 13 -5.71 2.36 13.44
CA ALA A 13 -5.42 0.98 13.07
C ALA A 13 -3.92 0.72 13.28
N VAL A 14 -3.60 -0.13 14.25
CA VAL A 14 -2.23 -0.55 14.57
C VAL A 14 -1.91 -1.78 13.73
N LEU A 15 -0.86 -1.68 12.91
CA LEU A 15 -0.37 -2.77 12.08
C LEU A 15 1.10 -3.03 12.40
N THR A 16 1.49 -4.29 12.34
CA THR A 16 2.89 -4.73 12.50
C THR A 16 3.53 -4.95 11.13
N HIS A 17 4.87 -4.98 11.08
CA HIS A 17 5.59 -5.39 9.88
C HIS A 17 5.12 -6.75 9.34
N ARG A 18 4.83 -7.71 10.23
CA ARG A 18 4.33 -9.04 9.83
C ARG A 18 2.99 -8.96 9.08
N ASN A 19 2.11 -8.01 9.43
CA ASN A 19 0.85 -7.83 8.72
C ASN A 19 1.10 -7.40 7.26
N VAL A 20 2.04 -6.48 7.07
CA VAL A 20 2.40 -5.97 5.73
C VAL A 20 3.08 -7.06 4.90
N VAL A 21 4.09 -7.74 5.45
CA VAL A 21 4.80 -8.83 4.74
C VAL A 21 3.82 -9.92 4.29
N ARG A 22 2.91 -10.33 5.18
CA ARG A 22 1.89 -11.33 4.84
C ARG A 22 0.99 -10.90 3.69
N LEU A 23 0.56 -9.63 3.66
CA LEU A 23 -0.23 -9.09 2.56
C LEU A 23 0.54 -9.23 1.23
N LEU A 24 1.79 -8.77 1.20
CA LEU A 24 2.61 -8.76 -0.01
C LEU A 24 2.90 -10.17 -0.54
N GLU A 25 3.29 -11.10 0.34
CA GLU A 25 3.54 -12.50 -0.03
C GLU A 25 2.28 -13.19 -0.57
N THR A 26 1.11 -12.94 0.05
CA THR A 26 -0.16 -13.52 -0.39
C THR A 26 -0.54 -12.99 -1.77
N CYS A 27 -0.49 -11.67 -1.98
CA CYS A 27 -0.82 -11.07 -3.29
C CYS A 27 0.17 -11.47 -4.38
N HIS A 28 1.46 -11.57 -4.07
CA HIS A 28 2.48 -11.99 -5.03
C HIS A 28 2.26 -13.43 -5.50
N ALA A 29 1.82 -14.34 -4.62
CA ALA A 29 1.49 -15.71 -5.00
C ALA A 29 0.37 -15.78 -6.06
N ASP A 30 -0.60 -14.85 -6.01
CA ASP A 30 -1.74 -14.82 -6.92
C ASP A 30 -1.46 -14.04 -8.21
N MET A 31 -0.62 -12.99 -8.14
CA MET A 31 -0.43 -12.04 -9.25
C MET A 31 0.96 -12.07 -9.90
N ALA A 32 1.91 -12.84 -9.34
CA ALA A 32 3.22 -13.13 -9.91
C ALA A 32 4.04 -11.90 -10.36
N TYR A 33 4.11 -10.86 -9.52
CA TYR A 33 4.89 -9.65 -9.81
C TYR A 33 6.38 -9.94 -10.02
N THR A 34 7.04 -9.10 -10.79
CA THR A 34 8.45 -9.22 -11.13
C THR A 34 9.18 -7.89 -10.94
N ALA A 35 10.51 -7.93 -11.07
CA ALA A 35 11.34 -6.72 -11.03
C ALA A 35 11.10 -5.77 -12.22
N ASP A 36 10.42 -6.23 -13.28
CA ASP A 36 10.08 -5.42 -14.45
C ASP A 36 8.78 -4.60 -14.24
N ASP A 37 8.04 -4.84 -13.17
CA ASP A 37 6.78 -4.14 -12.91
C ASP A 37 6.98 -2.68 -12.47
N VAL A 38 6.08 -1.83 -12.96
CA VAL A 38 6.02 -0.40 -12.63
C VAL A 38 4.65 -0.08 -12.05
N TRP A 39 4.61 0.29 -10.78
CA TRP A 39 3.37 0.55 -10.05
C TRP A 39 3.18 2.04 -9.82
N SER A 40 1.93 2.50 -9.78
CA SER A 40 1.59 3.86 -9.42
C SER A 40 1.29 3.96 -7.92
N MET A 41 1.80 5.02 -7.30
CA MET A 41 1.33 5.48 -5.99
C MET A 41 0.40 6.67 -6.24
N MET A 42 -0.90 6.38 -6.22
CA MET A 42 -1.98 7.31 -6.57
C MET A 42 -2.70 7.80 -5.32
N HIS A 43 -2.92 6.89 -4.38
CA HIS A 43 -3.73 7.19 -3.21
C HIS A 43 -2.94 7.99 -2.18
N SER A 44 -3.66 8.79 -1.40
CA SER A 44 -3.10 9.44 -0.21
C SER A 44 -2.38 8.42 0.67
N TYR A 45 -1.19 8.74 1.15
CA TYR A 45 -0.44 7.92 2.10
C TYR A 45 -1.16 7.75 3.46
N ALA A 46 -2.27 8.46 3.68
CA ALA A 46 -3.14 8.26 4.83
C ALA A 46 -4.20 7.15 4.62
N PHE A 47 -4.42 6.70 3.38
CA PHE A 47 -5.34 5.61 3.03
C PHE A 47 -4.62 4.26 3.07
N ASP A 48 -5.29 3.19 3.47
CA ASP A 48 -4.66 1.89 3.72
C ASP A 48 -4.09 1.24 2.45
N PHE A 49 -4.77 1.40 1.32
CA PHE A 49 -4.33 0.85 0.04
C PHE A 49 -2.97 1.40 -0.41
N SER A 50 -2.59 2.61 0.02
CA SER A 50 -1.28 3.20 -0.29
C SER A 50 -0.10 2.37 0.24
N VAL A 51 -0.31 1.56 1.28
CA VAL A 51 0.70 0.62 1.80
C VAL A 51 1.03 -0.42 0.72
N PHE A 52 0.01 -0.94 0.04
CA PHE A 52 0.19 -1.90 -1.03
C PHE A 52 0.84 -1.26 -2.26
N GLU A 53 0.40 -0.06 -2.65
CA GLU A 53 1.00 0.69 -3.76
C GLU A 53 2.48 1.00 -3.55
N MET A 54 2.87 1.39 -2.33
CA MET A 54 4.27 1.68 -1.98
C MET A 54 5.13 0.43 -1.97
N TRP A 55 4.69 -0.63 -1.30
CA TRP A 55 5.57 -1.78 -1.01
C TRP A 55 5.44 -2.91 -2.03
N GLY A 56 4.35 -2.98 -2.78
CA GLY A 56 4.05 -4.03 -3.74
C GLY A 56 5.17 -4.23 -4.76
N ALA A 57 5.56 -3.19 -5.50
CA ALA A 57 6.69 -3.32 -6.42
C ALA A 57 8.05 -3.35 -5.70
N LEU A 58 8.26 -2.49 -4.70
CA LEU A 58 9.57 -2.33 -4.05
C LEU A 58 10.05 -3.60 -3.33
N ALA A 59 9.15 -4.41 -2.77
CA ALA A 59 9.50 -5.64 -2.09
C ALA A 59 10.03 -6.74 -3.04
N PHE A 60 9.71 -6.66 -4.34
CA PHE A 60 10.08 -7.67 -5.35
C PHE A 60 10.98 -7.11 -6.46
N GLY A 61 11.62 -5.95 -6.22
CA GLY A 61 12.61 -5.35 -7.12
C GLY A 61 12.04 -4.46 -8.23
N GLY A 62 10.72 -4.27 -8.27
CA GLY A 62 10.06 -3.37 -9.22
C GLY A 62 10.19 -1.89 -8.87
N ARG A 63 9.52 -1.04 -9.64
CA ARG A 63 9.57 0.43 -9.50
C ARG A 63 8.20 0.99 -9.08
N VAL A 64 8.21 1.97 -8.18
CA VAL A 64 7.03 2.78 -7.85
C VAL A 64 7.17 4.18 -8.41
N VAL A 65 6.12 4.69 -9.04
CA VAL A 65 6.01 6.05 -9.56
C VAL A 65 4.99 6.81 -8.73
N VAL A 66 5.43 7.87 -8.05
CA VAL A 66 4.54 8.78 -7.33
C VAL A 66 3.80 9.65 -8.34
N VAL A 67 2.48 9.53 -8.38
CA VAL A 67 1.67 10.30 -9.30
C VAL A 67 1.34 11.67 -8.70
N PRO A 68 1.56 12.77 -9.44
CA PRO A 68 1.23 14.10 -8.94
C PRO A 68 -0.25 14.22 -8.56
N LYS A 69 -0.53 14.91 -7.45
CA LYS A 69 -1.90 15.07 -6.91
C LYS A 69 -2.91 15.69 -7.88
N HIS A 70 -2.47 16.45 -8.87
CA HIS A 70 -3.38 17.05 -9.87
C HIS A 70 -3.81 16.07 -10.98
N ILE A 71 -3.19 14.88 -11.03
CA ILE A 71 -3.53 13.78 -11.94
C ILE A 71 -4.30 12.68 -11.19
N ALA A 72 -3.97 12.47 -9.92
CA ALA A 72 -4.52 11.40 -9.08
C ALA A 72 -5.93 11.66 -8.54
#